data_AF-A0A6H9KMD4-F1
#
_entry.id   AF-A0A6H9KMD4-F1
#
_cell.length_a   1.000
_cell.length_b   1.000
_cell.length_c   1.000
_cell.angle_alpha   90.00
_cell.angle_beta   90.00
_cell.angle_gamma   90.00
#
_symmetry.space_group_name_H-M   'P 1'
#
loop_
_entity.id
_entity.type
_entity.pdbx_description
1 polymer ?
#
loop_
_entity_poly.entity_id
_entity_poly.type
_entity_poly.pdbx_seq_one_letter_code
_entity_poly.pdbx_strand_id
1 'polypeptide(L)' 'MCRQQGRLKKGFICDHIERHSGNAEKFWNGPFQTLCKKHHDATKQREEHRGFSTAIGANGWPTDPRHPANRT' A
#
# COMPACT_ATOMS: atom_id res chain seq x y z
N MET A 1 -0.74 5.89 2.17
CA MET A 1 -2.09 5.98 1.58
C MET A 1 -2.78 7.26 2.05
N CYS A 2 -3.34 8.08 1.14
CA CYS A 2 -3.90 9.40 1.50
C CYS A 2 -4.99 9.33 2.58
N ARG A 3 -5.97 8.42 2.45
CA ARG A 3 -7.06 8.26 3.41
C ARG A 3 -6.57 7.88 4.81
N GLN A 4 -5.60 6.96 4.90
CA GLN A 4 -4.97 6.57 6.16
C GLN A 4 -4.20 7.72 6.82
N GLN A 5 -3.70 8.65 6.02
CA GLN A 5 -3.02 9.87 6.50
C GLN A 5 -4.00 11.02 6.82
N GLY A 6 -5.32 10.79 6.76
CA GLY A 6 -6.33 11.85 6.97
C GLY A 6 -6.37 12.88 5.84
N ARG A 7 -5.84 12.57 4.65
CA ARG A 7 -5.76 13.50 3.51
C ARG A 7 -6.75 13.11 2.42
N LEU A 8 -7.54 14.08 1.94
CA LEU A 8 -8.33 13.95 0.72
C LEU A 8 -7.51 14.46 -0.47
N LYS A 9 -7.49 13.70 -1.57
CA LYS A 9 -6.77 14.09 -2.80
C LYS A 9 -7.62 13.75 -4.02
N LYS A 10 -7.68 14.65 -5.01
CA LYS A 10 -8.33 14.38 -6.31
C LYS A 10 -7.38 13.59 -7.22
N GLY A 11 -7.93 12.85 -8.18
CA GLY A 11 -7.17 12.04 -9.14
C GLY A 11 -6.73 10.71 -8.55
N PHE A 12 -7.60 9.72 -8.64
CA PHE A 12 -7.38 8.38 -8.12
C PHE A 12 -7.14 7.36 -9.23
N ILE A 13 -6.38 6.33 -8.89
CA ILE A 13 -6.06 5.16 -9.70
C ILE A 13 -6.66 3.94 -8.99
N CYS A 14 -7.24 3.03 -9.77
CA CYS A 14 -7.65 1.71 -9.30
C CYS A 14 -6.39 0.84 -9.18
N ASP A 15 -6.16 0.30 -7.99
CA ASP A 15 -4.99 -0.51 -7.65
C ASP A 15 -5.45 -1.87 -7.12
N HIS A 16 -4.76 -2.94 -7.49
CA HIS A 16 -5.02 -4.26 -6.91
C HIS A 16 -4.49 -4.30 -5.47
N ILE A 17 -5.36 -4.61 -4.51
CA ILE A 17 -4.92 -4.78 -3.11
C ILE A 17 -3.93 -5.94 -3.04
N GLU A 18 -4.30 -7.06 -3.65
CA GLU A 18 -3.42 -8.20 -3.86
C GLU A 18 -2.86 -8.18 -5.28
N ARG A 19 -1.54 -8.28 -5.39
CA ARG A 19 -0.86 -8.29 -6.67
C ARG A 19 -1.29 -9.53 -7.47
N HIS A 20 -1.84 -9.31 -8.66
CA HIS A 20 -2.40 -10.39 -9.49
C HIS A 20 -1.33 -11.36 -10.02
N SER A 21 -0.06 -10.94 -10.17
CA SER A 21 1.07 -11.79 -10.57
C SER A 21 0.81 -12.62 -11.84
N GLY A 22 0.11 -12.04 -12.81
CA GLY A 22 -0.27 -12.70 -14.07
C GLY A 22 -1.54 -13.55 -14.00
N ASN A 23 -2.13 -13.75 -12.82
CA ASN A 23 -3.43 -14.42 -12.69
C ASN A 23 -4.55 -13.50 -13.20
N ALA A 24 -5.26 -13.92 -14.24
CA ALA A 24 -6.33 -13.14 -14.87
C ALA A 24 -7.56 -12.96 -13.97
N GLU A 25 -7.92 -13.98 -13.18
CA GLU A 25 -9.05 -13.90 -12.27
C GLU A 25 -8.83 -12.83 -11.21
N LYS A 26 -7.64 -12.79 -10.59
CA LYS A 26 -7.27 -11.71 -9.65
C LYS A 26 -7.20 -10.35 -10.33
N PHE A 27 -6.76 -10.32 -11.59
CA PHE A 27 -6.67 -9.07 -12.35
C PHE A 27 -8.05 -8.43 -12.57
N TRP A 28 -9.05 -9.24 -12.94
CA TRP A 28 -10.40 -8.76 -13.28
C TRP A 28 -11.35 -8.65 -12.09
N ASN A 29 -11.21 -9.55 -11.10
CA ASN A 29 -12.15 -9.63 -9.98
C ASN A 29 -11.66 -8.92 -8.71
N GLY A 30 -10.41 -8.46 -8.68
CA GLY A 30 -9.84 -7.75 -7.53
C GLY A 30 -9.51 -8.70 -6.37
N PRO A 31 -9.53 -8.22 -5.11
CA PRO A 31 -10.10 -6.95 -4.66
C PRO A 31 -9.27 -5.71 -5.02
N PHE A 32 -9.95 -4.58 -5.22
CA PHE A 32 -9.35 -3.30 -5.62
C PHE A 32 -9.37 -2.26 -4.50
N GLN A 33 -8.41 -1.33 -4.53
CA GLN A 33 -8.36 -0.13 -3.70
C GLN A 33 -8.16 1.12 -4.55
N THR A 34 -8.50 2.27 -3.96
CA THR A 34 -8.38 3.58 -4.61
C THR A 34 -7.17 4.33 -4.06
N LEU A 35 -6.16 4.56 -4.89
CA LEU A 35 -4.92 5.26 -4.50
C LEU A 35 -4.73 6.53 -5.32
N CYS A 36 -4.05 7.54 -4.76
CA CYS A 36 -3.57 8.65 -5.59
C CYS A 36 -2.31 8.22 -6.36
N LYS A 37 -2.02 8.87 -7.50
CA LYS A 37 -0.86 8.56 -8.34
C LYS A 37 0.45 8.39 -7.57
N LYS A 38 0.76 9.30 -6.64
CA LYS A 38 1.98 9.23 -5.81
C LYS A 38 2.04 7.94 -4.97
N HIS A 39 0.92 7.54 -4.37
CA HIS A 39 0.90 6.35 -3.52
C HIS A 39 0.89 5.06 -4.35
N HIS A 40 0.16 5.04 -5.47
CA HIS A 40 0.14 3.94 -6.43
C HIS A 40 1.54 3.67 -6.99
N ASP A 41 2.17 4.69 -7.60
CA ASP A 41 3.43 4.50 -8.32
C ASP A 41 4.63 4.24 -7.42
N ALA A 42 4.56 4.63 -6.14
CA ALA A 42 5.75 4.66 -5.28
C ALA A 42 5.56 3.93 -3.94
N THR A 43 4.51 4.22 -3.17
CA THR A 43 4.36 3.62 -1.84
C THR A 43 3.94 2.17 -1.96
N LYS A 44 2.84 1.89 -2.68
CA LYS A 44 2.31 0.55 -2.88
C LYS A 44 3.33 -0.38 -3.55
N GLN A 45 3.96 0.08 -4.64
CA GLN A 45 5.02 -0.68 -5.32
C GLN A 45 6.15 -1.10 -4.37
N ARG A 46 6.61 -0.19 -3.49
CA ARG A 46 7.66 -0.49 -2.52
C ARG A 46 7.20 -1.45 -1.43
N GLU A 47 5.97 -1.30 -0.96
CA GLU A 47 5.37 -2.19 0.03
C GLU A 47 5.26 -3.62 -0.50
N GLU A 48 4.85 -3.80 -1.75
CA GLU A 48 4.78 -5.10 -2.40
C GLU A 48 6.15 -5.74 -2.59
N HIS A 49 7.16 -4.94 -2.99
CA HIS A 49 8.52 -5.44 -3.16
C HIS A 49 9.18 -5.82 -1.83
N ARG A 50 8.92 -5.07 -0.75
CA ARG A 50 9.53 -5.31 0.57
C ARG A 50 8.76 -6.33 1.40
N GLY A 51 7.46 -6.48 1.15
CA GLY A 51 6.56 -7.28 1.97
C GLY A 51 6.12 -6.60 3.28
N PHE A 52 6.44 -5.31 3.48
CA PHE A 52 6.05 -4.53 4.66
C PHE A 52 5.97 -3.03 4.36
N SER A 53 5.18 -2.31 5.15
CA SER A 53 5.08 -0.84 5.09
C SER A 53 6.18 -0.14 5.91
N THR A 54 6.65 1.00 5.41
CA THR A 54 7.54 1.91 6.13
C THR A 54 6.78 3.12 6.71
N ALA A 55 5.47 3.00 6.90
CA ALA A 55 4.69 4.02 7.59
C ALA A 55 5.17 4.15 9.04
N ILE A 56 5.42 5.38 9.49
CA ILE A 56 5.84 5.71 10.86
C ILE A 56 4.62 6.17 11.65
N GLY A 57 4.44 5.63 12.86
CA GLY A 57 3.35 5.95 13.76
C GLY A 57 3.60 7.23 14.55
N ALA A 58 2.61 7.63 15.35
CA ALA A 58 2.69 8.84 16.18
C ALA A 58 3.81 8.78 17.23
N ASN A 59 4.25 7.58 17.62
CA ASN A 59 5.34 7.34 18.55
C ASN A 59 6.74 7.34 17.90
N GLY A 60 6.84 7.60 16.59
CA GLY A 60 8.10 7.60 15.86
C GLY A 60 8.63 6.22 15.44
N TRP A 61 7.95 5.12 15.78
CA TRP A 61 8.28 3.77 15.32
C TRP A 61 7.43 3.32 14.11
N PRO A 62 7.94 2.44 13.22
CA PRO A 62 7.16 1.85 12.15
C PRO A 62 5.92 1.12 12.66
N THR A 63 4.82 1.26 11.95
CA THR A 63 3.53 0.67 12.35
C THR A 63 3.32 -0.75 11.86
N ASP A 64 4.04 -1.20 10.82
CA ASP A 64 3.89 -2.55 10.29
C ASP A 64 4.66 -3.55 11.18
N PRO A 65 4.01 -4.56 11.78
CA PRO A 65 4.68 -5.56 12.60
C PRO A 65 5.77 -6.35 11.83
N ARG A 66 5.65 -6.45 10.50
CA ARG A 66 6.63 -7.13 9.66
C ARG A 66 7.87 -6.29 9.36
N HIS A 67 7.87 -5.00 9.71
CA HIS A 67 9.03 -4.14 9.53
C HIS A 67 10.22 -4.70 10.35
N PRO A 68 11.45 -4.77 9.81
CA PRO A 68 12.61 -5.36 10.51
C PRO A 68 12.85 -4.81 11.92
N ALA A 69 12.63 -3.51 12.13
CA ALA A 69 12.74 -2.88 13.45
C ALA A 69 11.74 -3.39 14.50
N ASN A 70 10.64 -4.03 14.07
CA ASN A 70 9.61 -4.62 14.94
C ASN A 70 9.75 -6.14 15.05
N ARG A 71 10.74 -6.76 14.39
CA ARG A 71 11.02 -8.18 14.52
C ARG A 71 11.88 -8.39 15.77
N THR A 72 11.38 -9.19 16.70
CA THR A 72 12.14 -9.71 17.87
C THR A 72 13.26 -10.62 17.43
#